data_AF-A0A7C4YDB5-F1
#
_entry.id   AF-A0A7C4YDB5-F1
#
_cell.length_a   1.000
_cell.length_b   1.000
_cell.length_c   1.000
_cell.angle_alpha   90.00
_cell.angle_beta   90.00
_cell.angle_gamma   90.00
#
_symmetry.space_group_name_H-M   'P 1'
#
loop_
_entity.id
_entity.type
_entity.pdbx_description
1 polymer ?
#
loop_
_entity_poly.entity_id
_entity_poly.type
_entity_poly.pdbx_seq_one_letter_code
_entity_poly.pdbx_strand_id
1 'polypeptide(L)'
;MSSKEKLRLDKYLWSIRLFKTRTAAAAACDTGKVKYEGVQAKAAKNVNIGDEYEVKTEAKRWRIKVTGLLYKRVAYSEAVNYYEDITPEEELQRLQFQAASFHTGKRLSKVGRPTKKQRRDLDEFLE
;
A
#
# COMPACT_ATOMS: atom_id res chain seq x y z
N MET A 1 -17.07 3.03 -35.48
CA MET A 1 -16.22 2.24 -34.56
C MET A 1 -15.63 3.19 -33.55
N SER A 2 -16.03 3.06 -32.29
CA SER A 2 -15.67 4.02 -31.24
C SER A 2 -14.16 4.08 -31.08
N SER A 3 -13.57 5.25 -31.33
CA SER A 3 -12.16 5.53 -31.10
C SER A 3 -11.82 5.10 -29.68
N LYS A 4 -11.02 4.02 -29.55
CA LYS A 4 -10.63 3.43 -28.27
C LYS A 4 -9.93 4.52 -27.45
N GLU A 5 -10.66 5.16 -26.54
CA GLU A 5 -10.12 6.26 -25.75
C GLU A 5 -8.90 5.76 -24.98
N LYS A 6 -7.76 6.38 -25.27
CA LYS A 6 -6.47 5.98 -24.71
C LYS A 6 -6.38 6.50 -23.27
N LEU A 7 -6.58 5.63 -22.28
CA LEU A 7 -6.40 5.97 -20.87
C LEU A 7 -4.94 5.79 -20.45
N ARG A 8 -4.34 6.84 -19.90
CA ARG A 8 -3.00 6.80 -19.32
C ARG A 8 -2.98 6.18 -17.93
N LEU A 9 -1.90 5.50 -17.59
CA LEU A 9 -1.71 4.84 -16.30
C LEU A 9 -1.77 5.80 -15.11
N ASP A 10 -1.10 6.95 -15.21
CA ASP A 10 -1.14 7.98 -14.16
C ASP A 10 -2.57 8.45 -13.84
N LYS A 11 -3.38 8.64 -14.89
CA LYS A 11 -4.78 9.04 -14.81
C LYS A 11 -5.63 7.90 -14.24
N TYR A 12 -5.43 6.67 -14.71
CA TYR A 12 -6.15 5.50 -14.22
C TYR A 12 -5.93 5.26 -12.72
N LEU A 13 -4.68 5.22 -12.26
CA LEU A 13 -4.34 4.98 -10.85
C LEU A 13 -4.90 6.06 -9.92
N TRP A 14 -5.00 7.29 -10.43
CA TRP A 14 -5.70 8.38 -9.74
C TRP A 14 -7.22 8.23 -9.79
N SER A 15 -7.81 7.80 -10.90
CA SER A 15 -9.26 7.58 -11.02
C SER A 15 -9.76 6.54 -10.03
N ILE A 16 -9.04 5.42 -9.88
CA ILE A 16 -9.36 4.33 -8.94
C ILE A 16 -8.98 4.65 -7.48
N ARG A 17 -8.53 5.87 -7.21
CA ARG A 17 -8.17 6.38 -5.87
C ARG A 17 -6.96 5.71 -5.20
N LEU A 18 -6.15 4.96 -5.95
CA LEU A 18 -4.91 4.37 -5.43
C LEU A 18 -3.89 5.46 -5.02
N PHE A 19 -3.90 6.59 -5.73
CA PHE A 19 -3.19 7.81 -5.35
C PHE A 19 -4.15 8.97 -5.09
N LYS A 20 -3.76 9.88 -4.18
CA LYS A 20 -4.53 11.09 -3.83
C LYS A 20 -4.58 12.07 -5.00
N THR A 21 -3.47 12.24 -5.72
CA THR A 21 -3.34 13.17 -6.86
C THR A 21 -2.75 12.44 -8.08
N ARG A 22 -3.04 12.96 -9.28
CA ARG A 22 -2.45 12.43 -10.53
C ARG A 22 -0.94 12.65 -10.59
N THR A 23 -0.45 13.75 -10.02
CA THR A 23 0.99 14.03 -9.92
C THR A 23 1.71 13.00 -9.05
N ALA A 24 1.11 12.56 -7.95
CA ALA A 24 1.67 11.49 -7.13
C ALA A 24 1.71 10.14 -7.86
N ALA A 25 0.67 9.83 -8.65
CA ALA A 25 0.66 8.64 -9.50
C ALA A 25 1.76 8.68 -10.57
N ALA A 26 1.94 9.82 -11.23
CA ALA A 26 3.02 10.02 -12.21
C ALA A 26 4.40 9.88 -11.57
N ALA A 27 4.64 10.53 -10.42
CA ALA A 27 5.88 10.41 -9.68
C ALA A 27 6.16 8.96 -9.22
N ALA A 28 5.12 8.20 -8.85
CA ALA A 28 5.27 6.78 -8.52
C ALA A 28 5.68 5.94 -9.73
N CYS A 29 5.17 6.26 -10.92
CA CYS A 29 5.62 5.65 -12.17
C CYS A 29 7.10 5.97 -12.45
N ASP A 30 7.49 7.25 -12.33
CA ASP A 30 8.83 7.73 -12.64
C ASP A 30 9.90 7.22 -11.64
N THR A 31 9.51 7.01 -10.39
CA THR A 31 10.39 6.46 -9.32
C THR A 31 10.44 4.92 -9.31
N GLY A 32 9.78 4.24 -10.25
CA GLY A 32 9.80 2.78 -10.35
C GLY A 32 8.93 2.06 -9.30
N LYS A 33 8.05 2.80 -8.61
CA LYS A 33 7.09 2.24 -7.66
C LYS A 33 5.90 1.57 -8.34
N VAL A 34 5.66 1.89 -9.61
CA VAL A 34 4.64 1.25 -10.45
C VAL A 34 5.33 0.40 -11.50
N LYS A 35 4.98 -0.88 -11.54
CA LYS A 35 5.51 -1.85 -12.51
C LYS A 35 4.39 -2.54 -13.26
N TYR A 36 4.66 -2.88 -14.51
CA TYR A 36 3.84 -3.72 -15.37
C TYR A 36 4.70 -4.91 -15.77
N GLU A 37 4.23 -6.13 -15.50
CA GLU A 37 4.98 -7.36 -15.79
C GLU A 37 6.43 -7.32 -15.24
N GLY A 38 6.60 -6.77 -14.04
CA GLY A 38 7.91 -6.64 -13.38
C GLY A 38 8.79 -5.47 -13.89
N VAL A 39 8.43 -4.81 -14.98
CA VAL A 39 9.17 -3.67 -15.56
C VAL A 39 8.55 -2.35 -15.13
N GLN A 40 9.38 -1.33 -14.88
CA GLN A 40 8.89 0.02 -14.57
C GLN A 40 7.94 0.54 -15.66
N ALA A 41 6.74 0.94 -15.25
CA ALA A 41 5.75 1.49 -16.16
C ALA A 41 5.88 3.03 -16.24
N LYS A 42 5.91 3.59 -17.44
CA LYS A 42 5.86 5.04 -17.64
C LYS A 42 4.46 5.58 -17.31
N ALA A 43 4.38 6.78 -16.75
CA ALA A 43 3.10 7.46 -16.48
C ALA A 43 2.19 7.58 -17.72
N ALA A 44 2.81 7.72 -18.91
CA ALA A 44 2.13 7.83 -20.19
C ALA A 44 1.65 6.51 -20.79
N LYS A 45 1.99 5.36 -20.18
CA LYS A 45 1.58 4.04 -20.68
C LYS A 45 0.06 3.96 -20.78
N ASN A 46 -0.41 3.36 -21.86
CA ASN A 46 -1.81 3.04 -22.07
C ASN A 46 -2.23 1.87 -21.21
N VAL A 47 -3.37 2.01 -20.53
CA VAL A 47 -3.99 0.97 -19.73
C VAL A 47 -5.01 0.21 -20.57
N ASN A 48 -4.94 -1.12 -20.52
CA ASN A 48 -5.91 -2.02 -21.11
C ASN A 48 -6.58 -2.89 -20.04
N ILE A 49 -7.78 -3.38 -20.35
CA ILE A 49 -8.46 -4.38 -19.51
C ILE A 49 -7.65 -5.67 -19.53
N GLY A 50 -7.48 -6.28 -18.37
CA GLY A 50 -6.65 -7.47 -18.15
C GLY A 50 -5.21 -7.16 -17.77
N ASP A 51 -4.75 -5.90 -17.91
CA ASP A 51 -3.40 -5.52 -17.47
C ASP A 51 -3.23 -5.73 -15.96
N GLU A 52 -2.05 -6.21 -15.56
CA GLU A 52 -1.67 -6.34 -14.16
C GLU A 52 -0.56 -5.33 -13.80
N TYR A 53 -0.77 -4.62 -12.71
CA TYR A 53 0.16 -3.62 -12.21
C TYR A 53 0.55 -3.91 -10.76
N GLU A 54 1.85 -3.88 -10.48
CA GLU A 54 2.37 -3.82 -9.12
C GLU A 54 2.58 -2.37 -8.73
N VAL A 55 1.93 -1.94 -7.65
CA VAL A 55 2.00 -0.56 -7.17
C VAL A 55 2.46 -0.53 -5.73
N LYS A 56 3.60 0.10 -5.48
CA LYS A 56 4.10 0.34 -4.13
C LYS A 56 3.64 1.71 -3.63
N THR A 57 2.75 1.73 -2.64
CA THR A 57 2.40 2.94 -1.90
C THR A 57 3.21 3.02 -0.59
N GLU A 58 3.08 4.11 0.16
CA GLU A 58 3.73 4.26 1.47
C GLU A 58 3.23 3.22 2.49
N ALA A 59 1.96 2.84 2.38
CA ALA A 59 1.33 1.92 3.33
C ALA A 59 1.54 0.45 2.96
N LYS A 60 1.34 0.09 1.67
CA LYS A 60 1.46 -1.31 1.24
C LYS A 60 1.85 -1.45 -0.23
N ARG A 61 2.25 -2.66 -0.60
CA ARG A 61 2.39 -3.08 -1.99
C ARG A 61 1.06 -3.66 -2.45
N TRP A 62 0.58 -3.17 -3.58
CA TRP A 62 -0.63 -3.64 -4.24
C TRP A 62 -0.22 -4.41 -5.49
N ARG A 63 -0.96 -5.47 -5.79
CA ARG A 63 -1.00 -6.04 -7.13
C ARG A 63 -2.44 -5.97 -7.61
N ILE A 64 -2.69 -5.22 -8.67
CA ILE A 64 -4.03 -4.97 -9.19
C ILE A 64 -4.17 -5.48 -10.61
N LYS A 65 -5.32 -6.05 -10.93
CA LYS A 65 -5.72 -6.39 -12.29
C LYS A 65 -6.80 -5.42 -12.76
N VAL A 66 -6.66 -4.90 -13.97
CA VAL A 66 -7.61 -3.95 -14.54
C VAL A 66 -8.84 -4.70 -15.05
N THR A 67 -10.02 -4.46 -14.47
CA THR A 67 -11.28 -5.06 -14.94
C THR A 67 -12.08 -4.11 -15.83
N GLY A 68 -11.86 -2.79 -15.69
CA GLY A 68 -12.51 -1.77 -16.52
C GLY A 68 -11.68 -0.49 -16.64
N LEU A 69 -11.98 0.32 -17.66
CA LEU A 69 -11.30 1.61 -17.88
C LEU A 69 -12.09 2.76 -17.26
N LEU A 70 -11.49 3.42 -16.28
CA LEU A 70 -12.11 4.52 -15.54
C LEU A 70 -11.42 5.87 -15.83
N TYR A 71 -12.11 6.74 -16.58
CA TYR A 71 -11.56 8.03 -17.05
C TYR A 71 -11.74 9.20 -16.07
N LYS A 72 -12.68 9.08 -15.13
CA LYS A 72 -12.99 10.12 -14.14
C LYS A 72 -12.81 9.54 -12.74
N ARG A 73 -12.39 10.38 -11.79
CA ARG A 73 -12.31 9.98 -10.39
C ARG A 73 -13.70 9.96 -9.79
N VAL A 74 -14.11 8.80 -9.28
CA VAL A 74 -15.42 8.57 -8.69
C VAL A 74 -15.31 8.23 -7.20
N ALA A 75 -16.44 7.93 -6.57
CA ALA A 75 -16.50 7.45 -5.20
C ALA A 75 -15.72 6.12 -5.05
N TYR A 76 -15.28 5.83 -3.82
CA TYR A 76 -14.51 4.61 -3.57
C TYR A 76 -15.31 3.34 -3.91
N SER A 77 -16.58 3.28 -3.51
CA SER A 77 -17.49 2.16 -3.79
C SER A 77 -17.59 1.85 -5.28
N GLU A 78 -17.64 2.87 -6.14
CA GLU A 78 -17.69 2.70 -7.59
C GLU A 78 -16.33 2.32 -8.18
N ALA A 79 -15.24 2.93 -7.67
CA ALA A 79 -13.89 2.70 -8.16
C ALA A 79 -13.43 1.25 -7.98
N VAL A 80 -13.86 0.58 -6.90
CA VAL A 80 -13.55 -0.82 -6.61
C VAL A 80 -14.01 -1.77 -7.72
N ASN A 81 -15.04 -1.41 -8.49
CA ASN A 81 -15.53 -2.28 -9.57
C ASN A 81 -14.62 -2.31 -10.81
N TYR A 82 -13.65 -1.38 -10.90
CA TYR A 82 -12.79 -1.22 -12.08
C TYR A 82 -11.42 -1.89 -11.94
N TYR A 83 -11.11 -2.45 -10.76
CA TYR A 83 -9.91 -3.25 -10.55
C TYR A 83 -10.17 -4.40 -9.59
N GLU A 84 -9.41 -5.46 -9.74
CA GLU A 84 -9.36 -6.58 -8.79
C GLU A 84 -8.04 -6.50 -8.01
N ASP A 85 -8.11 -6.58 -6.68
CA ASP A 85 -6.93 -6.66 -5.82
C ASP A 85 -6.46 -8.12 -5.74
N ILE A 86 -5.36 -8.43 -6.43
CA ILE A 86 -4.71 -9.74 -6.47
C ILE A 86 -3.42 -9.76 -5.62
N THR A 87 -3.33 -8.88 -4.61
CA THR A 87 -2.17 -8.81 -3.71
C THR A 87 -1.98 -10.14 -2.98
N PRO A 88 -0.80 -10.78 -3.05
CA PRO A 88 -0.53 -12.04 -2.38
C PRO A 88 -0.73 -11.94 -0.85
N GLU A 89 -1.27 -13.01 -0.25
CA GLU A 89 -1.54 -13.07 1.19
C GLU A 89 -0.27 -12.91 2.05
N GLU A 90 0.88 -13.36 1.55
CA GLU A 90 2.17 -13.19 2.23
C GLU A 90 2.51 -11.71 2.52
N GLU A 91 2.17 -10.81 1.58
CA GLU A 91 2.43 -9.39 1.73
C GLU A 91 1.44 -8.75 2.72
N LEU A 92 0.22 -9.27 2.79
CA LEU A 92 -0.77 -8.90 3.81
C LEU A 92 -0.30 -9.31 5.21
N GLN A 93 0.25 -10.52 5.36
CA GLN A 93 0.81 -11.01 6.63
C GLN A 93 2.02 -10.19 7.08
N ARG A 94 2.91 -9.79 6.14
CA ARG A 94 4.06 -8.93 6.45
C ARG A 94 3.63 -7.58 7.03
N LEU A 95 2.56 -6.99 6.50
CA LEU A 95 1.97 -5.75 7.03
C LEU A 95 1.40 -5.93 8.44
N GLN A 96 0.67 -7.02 8.67
CA GLN A 96 0.09 -7.34 9.98
C GLN A 96 1.19 -7.53 11.05
N PHE A 97 2.27 -8.22 10.70
CA PHE A 97 3.41 -8.45 11.59
C PHE A 97 4.14 -7.14 11.95
N GLN A 98 4.33 -6.23 10.98
CA GLN A 98 4.91 -4.92 11.25
C GLN A 98 4.00 -4.09 12.17
N ALA A 99 2.69 -4.03 11.91
CA ALA A 99 1.75 -3.28 12.75
C ALA A 99 1.73 -3.79 14.21
N ALA A 100 1.77 -5.11 14.41
CA ALA A 100 1.84 -5.73 15.74
C ALA A 100 3.15 -5.38 16.48
N SER A 101 4.26 -5.29 15.75
CA SER A 101 5.57 -4.92 16.29
C SER A 101 5.62 -3.47 16.79
N PHE A 102 4.94 -2.53 16.11
CA PHE A 102 4.87 -1.12 16.51
C PHE A 102 3.78 -0.83 17.56
N HIS A 103 2.69 -1.60 17.60
CA HIS A 103 1.61 -1.41 18.59
C HIS A 103 1.94 -1.99 19.98
N THR A 104 3.04 -2.71 20.12
CA THR A 104 3.58 -3.06 21.44
C THR A 104 4.30 -1.85 22.02
N GLY A 105 3.64 -0.70 22.18
CA GLY A 105 4.16 0.48 22.91
C GLY A 105 4.66 0.17 24.33
N LYS A 106 4.49 -1.07 24.78
CA LYS A 106 5.41 -1.71 25.71
C LYS A 106 6.80 -1.80 25.07
N ARG A 107 7.66 -0.82 25.37
CA ARG A 107 9.10 -1.07 25.51
C ARG A 107 9.26 -2.49 26.07
N LEU A 108 10.24 -3.26 25.59
CA LEU A 108 10.80 -4.41 26.33
C LEU A 108 11.35 -3.86 27.65
N SER A 109 10.46 -3.44 28.53
CA SER A 109 10.76 -3.10 29.89
C SER A 109 11.12 -4.43 30.52
N LYS A 110 12.27 -4.44 31.20
CA LYS A 110 12.77 -5.51 32.08
C LYS A 110 13.65 -6.57 31.41
N VAL A 111 14.75 -6.14 30.80
CA VAL A 111 16.03 -6.85 30.99
C VAL A 111 16.99 -5.82 31.57
N GLY A 112 17.22 -5.82 32.87
CA GLY A 112 18.19 -4.92 33.52
C GLY A 112 17.61 -4.11 34.68
N ARG A 113 17.06 -2.90 34.42
CA ARG A 113 16.73 -1.95 35.50
C ARG A 113 15.37 -2.26 36.15
N PRO A 114 15.32 -2.56 37.47
CA PRO A 114 14.07 -2.74 38.20
C PRO A 114 13.20 -1.48 38.17
N THR A 115 11.89 -1.64 38.05
CA THR A 115 10.92 -0.54 38.22
C THR A 115 10.86 -0.10 39.69
N LYS A 116 10.37 1.11 39.98
CA LYS A 116 10.29 1.66 41.36
C LYS A 116 9.50 0.77 42.34
N LYS A 117 8.52 -0.01 41.84
CA LYS A 117 7.82 -1.02 42.66
C LYS A 117 8.74 -2.21 42.94
N GLN A 118 9.32 -2.81 41.90
CA GLN A 118 10.26 -3.93 42.04
C GLN A 118 11.48 -3.59 42.90
N ARG A 119 11.98 -2.34 42.88
CA ARG A 119 13.04 -1.91 43.78
C ARG A 119 12.58 -1.88 45.25
N ARG A 120 11.37 -1.40 45.53
CA ARG A 120 10.79 -1.44 46.89
C ARG A 120 10.58 -2.88 47.36
N ASP A 121 10.05 -3.74 46.49
CA ASP A 121 9.86 -5.17 46.79
C ASP A 121 11.21 -5.88 47.03
N LEU A 122 12.29 -5.47 46.34
CA LEU A 122 13.66 -5.98 46.57
C LEU A 122 14.27 -5.44 47.88
N ASP A 123 14.06 -4.16 48.19
CA ASP A 123 14.54 -3.55 49.43
C ASP A 123 13.86 -4.23 50.66
N GLU A 124 12.55 -4.54 50.57
CA GLU A 124 11.79 -5.23 51.63
C GLU A 124 12.16 -6.72 51.77
N PHE A 125 12.61 -7.38 50.70
CA PHE A 125 13.07 -8.78 50.76
C PHE A 125 14.49 -8.94 51.32
N LEU A 126 15.30 -7.88 51.32
CA LEU A 126 16.69 -7.90 51.79
C LEU A 126 16.86 -7.44 53.25
N GLU A 127 15.78 -6.97 53.88
CA GLU A 127 15.65 -6.77 55.34
C GLU A 127 15.17 -8.04 56.05
#